data_AF-A0A8I3AEL9-F1
#
_entry.id   AF-A0A8I3AEL9-F1
#
_cell.length_a   1.000
_cell.length_b   1.000
_cell.length_c   1.000
_cell.angle_alpha   90.00
_cell.angle_beta   90.00
_cell.angle_gamma   90.00
#
_symmetry.space_group_name_H-M   'P 1'
#
loop_
_entity.id
_entity.type
_entity.pdbx_description
1 polymer ?
#
loop_
_entity_poly.entity_id
_entity_poly.type
_entity_poly.pdbx_seq_one_letter_code
_entity_poly.pdbx_strand_id
1 'polypeptide(L)'
;MAHPLDTAIQALKNNGFTLYQFLSSLLTSRSFDDHQSTQELLAHSVDIFALLWKHPSNDQKLFTHVIETVQHVYRSELKMMASNRNWHFGALSTTTKQLEEFCLEDLARDMGACAPALSTLLGVLLDNENRHLTAGTVNHEDGEGDALIGTANNDRYWDEVDEIDLEGIINGLDAERHNGLQLSPVGSDHSSEKCNRRRAAIITLVSILPVVFDIPCD
;
A
#
# COMPACT_ATOMS: atom_id res chain seq x y z
N MET A 1 -33.98 43.33 -6.49
CA MET A 1 -33.92 42.61 -5.20
C MET A 1 -32.48 42.18 -4.99
N ALA A 2 -31.89 42.40 -3.82
CA ALA A 2 -30.53 41.94 -3.55
C ALA A 2 -30.48 40.41 -3.57
N HIS A 3 -29.41 39.84 -4.12
CA HIS A 3 -29.22 38.39 -4.12
C HIS A 3 -29.08 37.90 -2.65
N PRO A 4 -29.74 36.80 -2.24
CA PRO A 4 -29.69 36.34 -0.85
C PRO A 4 -28.27 36.17 -0.28
N LEU A 5 -27.33 35.75 -1.14
CA LEU A 5 -25.91 35.64 -0.78
C LEU A 5 -25.28 37.00 -0.43
N ASP A 6 -25.61 38.06 -1.17
CA ASP A 6 -25.07 39.40 -0.91
C ASP A 6 -25.58 39.92 0.43
N THR A 7 -26.84 39.65 0.76
CA THR A 7 -27.40 40.00 2.07
C THR A 7 -26.69 39.27 3.20
N ALA A 8 -26.40 37.96 3.05
CA ALA A 8 -25.65 37.20 4.04
C ALA A 8 -24.21 37.69 4.22
N ILE A 9 -23.50 37.98 3.11
CA ILE A 9 -22.14 38.52 3.15
C ILE A 9 -22.11 39.90 3.81
N GLN A 10 -23.09 40.76 3.52
CA GLN A 10 -23.21 42.06 4.18
C GLN A 10 -23.50 41.92 5.66
N ALA A 11 -24.37 41.00 6.07
CA ALA A 11 -24.66 40.75 7.47
C ALA A 11 -23.39 40.33 8.24
N LEU A 12 -22.57 39.43 7.68
CA LEU A 12 -21.30 39.05 8.29
C LEU A 12 -20.36 40.25 8.45
N LYS A 13 -20.20 41.06 7.40
CA LYS A 13 -19.37 42.27 7.42
C LYS A 13 -19.84 43.28 8.47
N ASN A 14 -21.15 43.49 8.56
CA ASN A 14 -21.75 44.41 9.54
C ASN A 14 -21.52 43.96 10.99
N ASN A 15 -21.34 42.66 11.21
CA ASN A 15 -20.99 42.08 12.51
C ASN A 15 -19.47 41.96 12.73
N GLY A 16 -18.64 42.53 11.84
CA GLY A 16 -17.19 42.52 11.97
C GLY A 16 -16.52 41.20 11.58
N PHE A 17 -17.23 40.29 10.93
CA PHE A 17 -16.69 39.01 10.48
C PHE A 17 -16.45 39.00 8.97
N THR A 18 -15.30 38.46 8.57
CA THR A 18 -15.13 37.89 7.23
C THR A 18 -15.70 36.47 7.19
N LEU A 19 -16.03 35.97 5.99
CA LEU A 19 -16.50 34.59 5.83
C LEU A 19 -15.48 33.57 6.37
N TYR A 20 -14.20 33.81 6.13
CA TYR A 20 -13.11 32.99 6.67
C TYR A 20 -13.11 32.98 8.21
N GLN A 21 -13.16 34.15 8.85
CA GLN A 21 -13.16 34.22 10.32
C GLN A 21 -14.39 33.56 10.91
N PHE A 22 -15.55 33.72 10.28
CA PHE A 22 -16.79 33.06 10.70
C PHE A 22 -16.63 31.53 10.66
N LEU A 23 -16.26 30.97 9.51
CA LEU A 23 -16.06 29.52 9.34
C LEU A 23 -14.96 28.99 10.26
N SER A 24 -13.84 29.72 10.37
CA SER A 24 -12.73 29.34 11.24
C SER A 24 -13.16 29.31 12.70
N SER A 25 -13.90 30.32 13.18
CA SER A 25 -14.40 30.37 14.56
C SER A 25 -15.41 29.25 14.83
N LEU A 26 -16.30 28.99 13.86
CA LEU A 26 -17.29 27.93 13.95
C LEU A 26 -16.63 26.54 14.06
N LEU A 27 -15.58 26.29 13.28
CA LEU A 27 -14.89 24.99 13.22
C LEU A 27 -13.85 24.77 14.33
N THR A 28 -13.37 25.83 14.98
CA THR A 28 -12.29 25.71 15.99
C THR A 28 -12.76 25.92 17.42
N SER A 29 -13.90 26.58 17.62
CA SER A 29 -14.42 26.83 18.96
C SER A 29 -15.27 25.67 19.44
N ARG A 30 -14.80 25.00 20.50
CA ARG A 30 -15.49 23.86 21.14
C ARG A 30 -16.93 24.13 21.55
N SER A 31 -17.30 25.40 21.76
CA SER A 31 -18.67 25.80 22.09
C SER A 31 -19.67 25.56 20.96
N PHE A 32 -19.20 25.27 19.74
CA PHE A 32 -20.03 25.03 18.57
C PHE A 32 -19.90 23.61 18.01
N ASP A 33 -19.23 22.68 18.69
CA ASP A 33 -19.04 21.31 18.21
C ASP A 33 -20.40 20.61 17.97
N ASP A 34 -21.37 20.82 18.88
CA ASP A 34 -22.72 20.27 18.78
C ASP A 34 -23.73 21.20 18.08
N HIS A 35 -23.28 22.34 17.55
CA HIS A 35 -24.16 23.28 16.90
C HIS A 35 -24.59 22.74 15.53
N GLN A 36 -25.87 22.89 15.19
CA GLN A 36 -26.45 22.38 13.93
C GLN A 36 -25.65 22.83 12.69
N SER A 37 -25.22 24.09 12.65
CA SER A 37 -24.41 24.60 11.53
C SER A 37 -23.03 23.95 11.40
N THR A 38 -22.41 23.55 12.51
CA THR A 38 -21.13 22.83 12.47
C THR A 38 -21.34 21.42 11.96
N GLN A 39 -22.39 20.74 12.45
CA GLN A 39 -22.74 19.40 11.99
C GLN A 39 -23.10 19.38 10.50
N GLU A 40 -23.88 20.35 10.02
CA GLU A 40 -24.23 20.52 8.61
C GLU A 40 -22.99 20.77 7.75
N LEU A 41 -22.10 21.67 8.21
CA LEU A 41 -20.86 21.98 7.51
C LEU A 41 -19.94 20.76 7.41
N LEU A 42 -19.84 19.96 8.47
CA LEU A 42 -19.05 18.72 8.49
C LEU A 42 -19.69 17.63 7.63
N ALA A 43 -21.02 17.48 7.67
CA ALA A 43 -21.75 16.52 6.83
C ALA A 43 -21.56 16.80 5.33
N HIS A 44 -21.48 18.07 4.94
CA HIS A 44 -21.23 18.49 3.56
C HIS A 44 -19.76 18.82 3.26
N SER A 45 -18.83 18.46 4.14
CA SER A 45 -17.41 18.80 3.98
C SER A 45 -16.83 18.28 2.67
N VAL A 46 -17.17 17.05 2.27
CA VAL A 46 -16.74 16.43 1.00
C VAL A 46 -17.20 17.25 -0.20
N ASP A 47 -18.47 17.70 -0.20
CA ASP A 47 -19.02 18.52 -1.28
C ASP A 47 -18.36 19.89 -1.33
N ILE A 48 -18.12 20.50 -0.17
CA ILE A 48 -17.43 21.79 -0.05
C ILE A 48 -16.00 21.68 -0.58
N PHE A 49 -15.27 20.64 -0.19
CA PHE A 49 -13.94 20.38 -0.74
C PHE A 49 -13.99 20.16 -2.25
N ALA A 50 -14.97 19.45 -2.78
CA ALA A 50 -15.14 19.27 -4.22
C ALA A 50 -15.45 20.58 -4.96
N LEU A 51 -16.23 21.48 -4.35
CA LEU A 51 -16.51 22.81 -4.90
C LEU A 51 -15.25 23.70 -4.88
N LEU A 52 -14.50 23.69 -3.77
CA LEU A 52 -13.22 24.39 -3.68
C LEU A 52 -12.22 23.85 -4.70
N TRP A 53 -12.18 22.53 -4.88
CA TRP A 53 -11.34 21.85 -5.86
C TRP A 53 -11.62 22.30 -7.29
N LYS A 54 -12.90 22.46 -7.65
CA LYS A 54 -13.33 22.90 -8.98
C LYS A 54 -13.26 24.41 -9.19
N HIS A 55 -12.98 25.19 -8.16
CA HIS A 55 -13.04 26.64 -8.26
C HIS A 55 -11.91 27.17 -9.17
N PRO A 56 -12.20 28.00 -10.19
CA PRO A 56 -11.19 28.44 -11.18
C PRO A 56 -10.01 29.21 -10.59
N SER A 57 -10.24 29.88 -9.46
CA SER A 57 -9.21 30.63 -8.73
C SER A 57 -8.50 29.81 -7.66
N ASN A 58 -8.79 28.51 -7.55
CA ASN A 58 -8.06 27.65 -6.65
C ASN A 58 -6.65 27.47 -7.19
N ASP A 59 -5.68 28.04 -6.46
CA ASP A 59 -4.28 28.00 -6.81
C ASP A 59 -3.74 26.57 -6.60
N GLN A 60 -2.71 26.18 -7.36
CA GLN A 60 -1.99 24.91 -7.17
C GLN A 60 -1.54 24.70 -5.71
N LYS A 61 -1.43 25.79 -4.93
CA LYS A 61 -1.12 25.74 -3.50
C LYS A 61 -2.04 24.83 -2.68
N LEU A 62 -3.36 24.81 -2.96
CA LEU A 62 -4.26 23.91 -2.23
C LEU A 62 -3.92 22.45 -2.55
N PHE A 63 -3.64 22.14 -3.83
CA PHE A 63 -3.24 20.81 -4.26
C PHE A 63 -1.94 20.37 -3.60
N THR A 64 -0.92 21.23 -3.64
CA THR A 64 0.38 20.97 -3.01
C THR A 64 0.20 20.68 -1.52
N HIS A 65 -0.58 21.50 -0.82
CA HIS A 65 -0.78 21.32 0.61
C HIS A 65 -1.54 20.04 0.97
N VAL A 66 -2.58 19.69 0.19
CA VAL A 66 -3.31 18.42 0.37
C VAL A 66 -2.38 17.23 0.12
N ILE A 67 -1.59 17.26 -0.97
CA ILE A 67 -0.64 16.19 -1.29
C ILE A 67 0.41 16.04 -0.19
N GLU A 68 1.00 17.15 0.26
CA GLU A 68 1.99 17.15 1.35
C GLU A 68 1.41 16.56 2.64
N THR A 69 0.17 16.92 2.97
CA THR A 69 -0.52 16.42 4.16
C THR A 69 -0.77 14.91 4.06
N VAL A 70 -1.29 14.44 2.92
CA VAL A 70 -1.52 13.01 2.68
C VAL A 70 -0.21 12.22 2.71
N GLN A 71 0.84 12.73 2.06
CA GLN A 71 2.17 12.13 2.11
C GLN A 71 2.73 12.08 3.53
N HIS A 72 2.52 13.13 4.32
CA HIS A 72 2.97 13.18 5.70
C HIS A 72 2.31 12.09 6.54
N VAL A 73 0.99 11.93 6.42
CA VAL A 73 0.23 10.86 7.11
C VAL A 73 0.78 9.48 6.76
N TYR A 74 0.86 9.15 5.47
CA TYR A 74 1.33 7.84 5.04
C TYR A 74 2.79 7.57 5.42
N ARG A 75 3.67 8.57 5.31
CA ARG A 75 5.07 8.43 5.75
C ARG A 75 5.17 8.21 7.26
N SER A 76 4.34 8.88 8.05
CA SER A 76 4.31 8.72 9.51
C SER A 76 3.86 7.31 9.88
N GLU A 77 2.77 6.84 9.28
CA GLU A 77 2.26 5.49 9.51
C GLU A 77 3.24 4.39 9.05
N LEU A 78 3.90 4.56 7.89
CA LEU A 78 4.94 3.63 7.43
C LEU A 78 6.11 3.56 8.41
N LYS A 79 6.54 4.70 8.97
CA LYS A 79 7.61 4.74 9.98
C LYS A 79 7.18 4.06 11.28
N MET A 80 5.94 4.24 11.71
CA MET A 80 5.40 3.54 12.87
C MET A 80 5.37 2.03 12.64
N MET A 81 4.92 1.58 11.47
CA MET A 81 4.92 0.17 11.09
C MET A 81 6.32 -0.42 11.02
N ALA A 82 7.29 0.30 10.47
CA ALA A 82 8.67 -0.17 10.39
C ALA A 82 9.37 -0.21 11.77
N SER A 83 8.91 0.61 12.71
CA SER A 83 9.44 0.67 14.08
C SER A 83 8.75 -0.33 15.03
N ASN A 84 7.50 -0.68 14.74
CA ASN A 84 6.72 -1.66 15.49
C ASN A 84 6.95 -3.06 14.90
N ARG A 85 7.73 -3.88 15.60
CA ARG A 85 8.14 -5.23 15.18
C ARG A 85 8.96 -5.22 13.87
N ASN A 86 9.66 -6.32 13.59
CA ASN A 86 10.42 -6.49 12.36
C ASN A 86 9.50 -6.85 11.19
N TRP A 87 8.48 -6.05 10.91
CA TRP A 87 7.57 -6.21 9.77
C TRP A 87 8.22 -5.86 8.41
N HIS A 88 9.54 -5.67 8.41
CA HIS A 88 10.33 -5.45 7.22
C HIS A 88 11.21 -6.68 6.97
N PHE A 89 11.08 -7.25 5.79
CA PHE A 89 11.95 -8.32 5.32
C PHE A 89 13.03 -7.74 4.42
N GLY A 90 14.28 -7.83 4.84
CA GLY A 90 15.40 -7.61 3.95
C GLY A 90 15.53 -8.80 3.02
N ALA A 91 15.40 -8.60 1.71
CA ALA A 91 15.50 -9.68 0.73
C ALA A 91 16.81 -10.49 0.84
N LEU A 92 17.87 -9.87 1.39
CA LEU A 92 19.21 -10.45 1.53
C LEU A 92 19.54 -10.93 2.95
N SER A 93 18.67 -10.66 3.93
CA SER A 93 18.97 -10.87 5.36
C SER A 93 17.86 -11.58 6.12
N THR A 94 16.77 -11.94 5.45
CA THR A 94 15.64 -12.63 6.06
C THR A 94 15.95 -14.12 6.15
N THR A 95 15.93 -14.67 7.36
CA THR A 95 16.11 -16.11 7.56
C THR A 95 14.81 -16.86 7.31
N THR A 96 14.90 -18.15 6.97
CA THR A 96 13.72 -19.02 6.80
C THR A 96 12.86 -19.07 8.07
N LYS A 97 13.50 -19.07 9.24
CA LYS A 97 12.81 -18.99 10.54
C LYS A 97 11.99 -17.69 10.71
N GLN A 98 12.50 -16.54 10.27
CA GLN A 98 11.75 -15.29 10.33
C GLN A 98 10.53 -15.30 9.41
N LEU A 99 10.58 -16.05 8.31
CA LEU A 99 9.46 -16.23 7.41
C LEU A 99 8.41 -17.20 7.99
N GLU A 100 8.85 -18.25 8.69
CA GLU A 100 7.94 -19.17 9.38
C GLU A 100 7.21 -18.50 10.56
N GLU A 101 7.91 -17.64 11.30
CA GLU A 101 7.31 -16.85 12.40
C GLU A 101 6.44 -15.69 11.91
N PHE A 102 6.43 -15.40 10.60
CA PHE A 102 5.63 -14.33 10.03
C PHE A 102 4.15 -14.72 9.95
N CYS A 103 3.32 -13.91 10.60
CA CYS A 103 1.86 -14.07 10.60
C CYS A 103 1.22 -12.86 9.89
N LEU A 104 0.58 -13.12 8.75
CA LEU A 104 -0.06 -12.07 7.96
C LEU A 104 -1.25 -11.45 8.71
N GLU A 105 -1.97 -12.24 9.49
CA GLU A 105 -3.08 -11.79 10.33
C GLU A 105 -2.62 -10.84 11.43
N ASP A 106 -1.44 -11.07 11.99
CA ASP A 106 -0.84 -10.17 12.98
C ASP A 106 -0.37 -8.88 12.33
N LEU A 107 0.25 -8.95 11.14
CA LEU A 107 0.60 -7.74 10.37
C LEU A 107 -0.65 -6.91 10.04
N ALA A 108 -1.72 -7.55 9.56
CA ALA A 108 -2.96 -6.86 9.21
C ALA A 108 -3.61 -6.21 10.44
N ARG A 109 -3.59 -6.90 11.59
CA ARG A 109 -4.09 -6.37 12.87
C ARG A 109 -3.27 -5.18 13.35
N ASP A 110 -1.94 -5.30 13.34
CA ASP A 110 -1.03 -4.24 13.76
C ASP A 110 -1.12 -3.04 12.81
N MET A 111 -1.27 -3.26 11.52
CA MET A 111 -1.51 -2.21 10.53
C MET A 111 -2.84 -1.51 10.77
N GLY A 112 -3.92 -2.25 11.04
CA GLY A 112 -5.21 -1.65 11.41
C GLY A 112 -5.14 -0.79 12.67
N ALA A 113 -4.26 -1.14 13.62
CA ALA A 113 -4.09 -0.40 14.88
C ALA A 113 -3.14 0.80 14.76
N CYS A 114 -2.01 0.65 14.07
CA CYS A 114 -0.91 1.62 14.04
C CYS A 114 -0.82 2.42 12.74
N ALA A 115 -1.50 1.97 11.68
CA ALA A 115 -1.46 2.57 10.35
C ALA A 115 -2.85 2.51 9.65
N PRO A 116 -3.89 3.12 10.26
CA PRO A 116 -5.26 3.01 9.78
C PRO A 116 -5.46 3.62 8.39
N ALA A 117 -4.77 4.70 8.03
CA ALA A 117 -4.89 5.30 6.70
C ALA A 117 -4.29 4.38 5.63
N LEU A 118 -3.10 3.79 5.89
CA LEU A 118 -2.48 2.81 4.99
C LEU A 118 -3.34 1.54 4.87
N SER A 119 -3.89 1.04 5.97
CA SER A 119 -4.80 -0.11 5.96
C SER A 119 -6.02 0.15 5.09
N THR A 120 -6.63 1.34 5.22
CA THR A 120 -7.76 1.76 4.39
C THR A 120 -7.37 1.86 2.92
N LEU A 121 -6.23 2.48 2.62
CA LEU A 121 -5.73 2.61 1.25
C LEU A 121 -5.51 1.22 0.62
N LEU A 122 -4.86 0.31 1.34
CA LEU A 122 -4.63 -1.05 0.85
C LEU A 122 -5.97 -1.77 0.61
N GLY A 123 -6.93 -1.64 1.53
CA GLY A 123 -8.28 -2.17 1.35
C GLY A 123 -8.94 -1.67 0.07
N VAL A 124 -8.89 -0.36 -0.20
CA VAL A 124 -9.43 0.21 -1.44
C VAL A 124 -8.71 -0.31 -2.69
N LEU A 125 -7.39 -0.46 -2.64
CA LEU A 125 -6.61 -0.98 -3.77
C LEU A 125 -6.92 -2.45 -4.06
N LEU A 126 -7.11 -3.26 -3.02
CA LEU A 126 -7.42 -4.70 -3.14
C LEU A 126 -8.90 -4.97 -3.46
N ASP A 127 -9.84 -4.18 -2.93
CA ASP A 127 -11.28 -4.32 -3.18
C ASP A 127 -11.67 -4.06 -4.65
N ASN A 128 -10.81 -3.36 -5.41
CA ASN A 128 -11.06 -3.06 -6.81
C ASN A 128 -11.01 -4.30 -7.73
N GLU A 129 -10.40 -5.41 -7.31
CA GLU A 129 -10.28 -6.62 -8.12
C GLU A 129 -11.54 -7.51 -8.06
N ASN A 130 -12.32 -7.44 -6.97
CA ASN A 130 -13.49 -8.31 -6.76
C ASN A 130 -14.80 -7.79 -7.39
N ARG A 131 -14.81 -6.58 -7.94
CA ARG A 131 -16.00 -5.95 -8.52
C ARG A 131 -16.28 -6.35 -9.98
N HIS A 132 -15.42 -7.16 -10.61
CA HIS A 132 -15.59 -7.57 -12.00
C HIS A 132 -16.03 -9.04 -12.19
N LEU A 133 -16.16 -9.82 -11.11
CA LEU A 133 -16.59 -11.24 -11.18
C LEU A 133 -17.99 -11.51 -10.62
N THR A 134 -18.69 -10.51 -10.07
CA THR A 134 -20.01 -10.70 -9.45
C THR A 134 -21.05 -9.72 -9.99
N ALA A 135 -21.15 -9.64 -11.31
CA ALA A 135 -22.29 -9.05 -12.01
C ALA A 135 -22.77 -9.99 -13.12
N GLY A 136 -23.22 -11.17 -12.71
CA GLY A 136 -23.80 -12.18 -13.59
C GLY A 136 -24.64 -13.14 -12.77
N THR A 137 -25.89 -12.78 -12.54
CA THR A 137 -26.93 -13.75 -12.17
C THR A 137 -26.97 -14.81 -13.27
N VAL A 138 -26.95 -16.11 -12.90
CA VAL A 138 -27.71 -17.22 -13.51
C VAL A 138 -27.22 -18.55 -12.92
N ASN A 139 -28.14 -19.19 -12.20
CA ASN A 139 -28.38 -20.63 -12.04
C ASN A 139 -27.32 -21.53 -11.39
N HIS A 140 -27.68 -21.91 -10.16
CA HIS A 140 -27.67 -23.27 -9.62
C HIS A 140 -27.56 -24.38 -10.67
N GLU A 141 -26.37 -24.96 -10.84
CA GLU A 141 -26.20 -26.40 -11.11
C GLU A 141 -24.92 -26.90 -10.40
N ASP A 142 -25.10 -28.04 -9.78
CA ASP A 142 -24.20 -28.84 -8.95
C ASP A 142 -22.99 -29.33 -9.77
N GLY A 143 -21.81 -29.30 -9.17
CA GLY A 143 -20.57 -29.69 -9.84
C GLY A 143 -19.39 -29.70 -8.90
N GLU A 144 -19.20 -30.84 -8.23
CA GLU A 144 -18.07 -31.22 -7.38
C GLU A 144 -16.73 -30.59 -7.78
N GLY A 145 -16.24 -29.73 -6.88
CA GLY A 145 -14.86 -29.24 -6.85
C GLY A 145 -14.40 -29.02 -5.40
N ASP A 146 -15.01 -29.71 -4.44
CA ASP A 146 -14.49 -29.83 -3.08
C ASP A 146 -13.37 -30.89 -3.09
N ALA A 147 -12.21 -30.48 -3.60
CA ALA A 147 -10.96 -31.16 -3.29
C ALA A 147 -10.37 -30.51 -2.03
N LEU A 148 -10.97 -30.80 -0.88
CA LEU A 148 -10.27 -31.33 0.30
C LEU A 148 -8.79 -30.90 0.36
N ILE A 149 -8.52 -29.65 0.72
CA ILE A 149 -7.25 -29.29 1.38
C ILE A 149 -7.40 -29.70 2.85
N GLY A 150 -7.59 -31.01 3.04
CA GLY A 150 -7.64 -31.67 4.32
C GLY A 150 -6.30 -32.36 4.56
N THR A 151 -5.48 -31.69 5.37
CA THR A 151 -4.73 -32.32 6.48
C THR A 151 -4.23 -33.73 6.23
N ALA A 152 -3.09 -33.86 5.58
CA ALA A 152 -2.16 -34.96 5.84
C ALA A 152 -0.75 -34.57 5.37
N ASN A 153 0.09 -34.21 6.34
CA ASN A 153 1.54 -34.43 6.26
C ASN A 153 2.31 -33.57 5.23
N ASN A 154 1.99 -32.27 5.11
CA ASN A 154 2.79 -31.33 4.31
C ASN A 154 3.81 -30.53 5.14
N ASP A 155 3.93 -30.85 6.43
CA ASP A 155 4.92 -30.26 7.33
C ASP A 155 6.35 -30.63 6.88
N ARG A 156 6.49 -31.77 6.18
CA ARG A 156 7.75 -32.25 5.59
C ARG A 156 8.20 -31.56 4.31
N TYR A 157 7.32 -30.86 3.60
CA TYR A 157 7.71 -30.22 2.34
C TYR A 157 8.69 -29.07 2.58
N TRP A 158 8.52 -28.34 3.67
CA TRP A 158 9.44 -27.29 4.09
C TRP A 158 10.70 -27.86 4.77
N ASP A 159 10.61 -29.03 5.41
CA ASP A 159 11.77 -29.73 6.01
C ASP A 159 12.80 -30.23 4.96
N GLU A 160 12.37 -30.45 3.71
CA GLU A 160 13.24 -30.87 2.59
C GLU A 160 13.82 -29.69 1.79
N VAL A 161 13.36 -28.46 2.06
CA VAL A 161 13.96 -27.25 1.51
C VAL A 161 15.11 -26.86 2.43
N ASP A 162 16.33 -27.26 2.06
CA ASP A 162 17.55 -26.77 2.72
C ASP A 162 17.48 -25.24 2.88
N GLU A 163 18.00 -24.73 3.99
CA GLU A 163 18.14 -23.29 4.25
C GLU A 163 18.76 -22.65 3.00
N ILE A 164 17.98 -21.80 2.31
CA ILE A 164 18.44 -21.16 1.10
C ILE A 164 19.59 -20.26 1.53
N ASP A 165 20.82 -20.63 1.18
CA ASP A 165 22.01 -19.82 1.38
C ASP A 165 21.96 -18.62 0.42
N LEU A 166 21.13 -17.64 0.77
CA LEU A 166 20.95 -16.41 0.03
C LEU A 166 22.27 -15.63 -0.02
N GLU A 167 23.09 -15.71 1.03
CA GLU A 167 24.40 -15.07 1.10
C GLU A 167 25.39 -15.68 0.09
N GLY A 168 25.44 -17.00 -0.04
CA GLY A 168 26.22 -17.70 -1.06
C GLY A 168 25.77 -17.39 -2.48
N ILE A 169 24.46 -17.25 -2.71
CA ILE A 169 23.91 -16.87 -4.03
C ILE A 169 24.32 -15.44 -4.39
N ILE A 170 24.24 -14.49 -3.46
CA ILE A 170 24.59 -13.09 -3.68
C ILE A 170 26.11 -12.92 -3.89
N ASN A 171 26.91 -13.57 -3.04
CA ASN A 171 28.37 -13.55 -3.16
C ASN A 171 28.85 -14.18 -4.48
N GLY A 172 28.14 -15.21 -4.95
CA GLY A 172 28.38 -15.79 -6.28
C GLY A 172 28.09 -14.82 -7.43
N LEU A 173 27.00 -14.03 -7.32
CA LEU A 173 26.62 -13.03 -8.32
C LEU A 173 27.58 -11.84 -8.36
N ASP A 174 28.06 -11.36 -7.22
CA ASP A 174 29.05 -10.28 -7.16
C ASP A 174 30.44 -10.75 -7.65
N ALA A 175 30.81 -12.01 -7.38
CA ALA A 175 32.04 -12.60 -7.91
C ALA A 175 32.00 -12.79 -9.44
N GLU A 176 30.85 -13.14 -10.02
CA GLU A 176 30.66 -13.25 -11.47
C GLU A 176 30.63 -11.87 -12.17
N ARG A 177 30.22 -10.80 -11.47
CA ARG A 177 30.28 -9.42 -12.01
C ARG A 177 31.71 -8.89 -12.12
N HIS A 178 32.63 -9.41 -11.30
CA HIS A 178 34.03 -8.96 -11.24
C HIS A 178 35.02 -9.83 -12.02
N ASN A 179 34.70 -11.10 -12.30
CA ASN A 179 35.57 -11.98 -13.08
C ASN A 179 34.89 -12.40 -14.38
N GLY A 180 35.19 -11.64 -15.44
CA GLY A 180 34.83 -12.03 -16.80
C GLY A 180 35.36 -13.43 -17.14
N LEU A 181 34.43 -14.28 -17.58
CA LEU A 181 34.63 -15.46 -18.44
C LEU A 181 35.96 -16.21 -18.27
N GLN A 182 35.98 -17.25 -17.43
CA GLN A 182 36.63 -18.52 -17.80
C GLN A 182 36.21 -19.71 -16.93
N LEU A 183 35.81 -20.77 -17.62
CA LEU A 183 35.33 -22.06 -17.12
C LEU A 183 36.44 -22.92 -16.52
N SER A 184 36.07 -23.85 -15.62
CA SER A 184 36.40 -25.27 -15.81
C SER A 184 35.50 -26.22 -15.00
N PRO A 185 35.32 -27.47 -15.46
CA PRO A 185 34.26 -28.37 -15.04
C PRO A 185 34.75 -29.36 -13.96
N VAL A 186 33.95 -29.58 -12.92
CA VAL A 186 34.10 -30.74 -12.05
C VAL A 186 32.74 -31.41 -11.92
N GLY A 187 32.66 -32.65 -12.42
CA GLY A 187 31.44 -33.44 -12.50
C GLY A 187 31.10 -34.18 -11.22
N SER A 188 29.81 -34.47 -11.04
CA SER A 188 29.25 -35.83 -11.11
C SER A 188 27.72 -35.75 -10.90
N ASP A 189 27.05 -36.82 -11.29
CA ASP A 189 25.71 -36.90 -11.85
C ASP A 189 24.52 -36.55 -10.93
N HIS A 190 23.37 -36.28 -11.57
CA HIS A 190 22.05 -35.88 -11.05
C HIS A 190 21.88 -34.48 -10.46
N SER A 191 22.94 -33.83 -9.97
CA SER A 191 22.89 -32.43 -9.51
C SER A 191 22.97 -31.42 -10.67
N SER A 192 23.68 -31.79 -11.75
CA SER A 192 23.94 -30.92 -12.90
C SER A 192 22.67 -30.52 -13.68
N GLU A 193 21.71 -31.43 -13.83
CA GLU A 193 20.47 -31.13 -14.57
C GLU A 193 19.52 -30.22 -13.78
N LYS A 194 19.48 -30.39 -12.45
CA LYS A 194 18.75 -29.49 -11.53
C LYS A 194 19.40 -28.11 -11.47
N CYS A 195 20.74 -28.04 -11.45
CA CYS A 195 21.50 -26.80 -11.49
C CYS A 195 21.29 -26.03 -12.81
N ASN A 196 21.20 -26.74 -13.94
CA ASN A 196 20.94 -26.13 -15.25
C ASN A 196 19.51 -25.60 -15.39
N ARG A 197 18.50 -26.30 -14.84
CA ARG A 197 17.11 -25.79 -14.79
C ARG A 197 16.98 -24.57 -13.88
N ARG A 198 17.67 -24.56 -12.74
CA ARG A 198 17.73 -23.42 -11.80
C ARG A 198 18.44 -22.22 -12.42
N ARG A 199 19.56 -22.44 -13.12
CA ARG A 199 20.25 -21.40 -13.91
C ARG A 199 19.37 -20.81 -15.01
N ALA A 200 18.63 -21.64 -15.75
CA ALA A 200 17.70 -21.17 -16.76
C ALA A 200 16.57 -20.30 -16.14
N ALA A 201 15.98 -20.71 -15.02
CA ALA A 201 14.93 -19.94 -14.34
C ALA A 201 15.44 -18.59 -13.78
N ILE A 202 16.64 -18.57 -13.18
CA ILE A 202 17.26 -17.35 -12.65
C ILE A 202 17.65 -16.40 -13.79
N ILE A 203 18.25 -16.89 -14.87
CA ILE A 203 18.54 -16.07 -16.05
C ILE A 203 17.25 -15.49 -16.64
N THR A 204 16.17 -16.28 -16.67
CA THR A 204 14.86 -15.80 -17.14
C THR A 204 14.32 -14.68 -16.24
N LEU A 205 14.35 -14.84 -14.91
CA LEU A 205 13.92 -13.82 -13.95
C LEU A 205 14.78 -12.55 -13.97
N VAL A 206 16.10 -12.70 -14.04
CA VAL A 206 17.08 -11.59 -14.11
C VAL A 206 16.99 -10.87 -15.45
N SER A 207 16.65 -11.55 -16.54
CA SER A 207 16.43 -10.92 -17.86
C SER A 207 15.09 -10.18 -17.98
N ILE A 208 14.11 -10.50 -17.12
CA ILE A 208 12.81 -9.82 -17.06
C ILE A 208 12.88 -8.57 -16.16
N LEU A 209 13.72 -8.57 -15.13
CA LEU A 209 13.89 -7.47 -14.18
C LEU A 209 14.34 -6.12 -14.77
N PRO A 210 15.22 -6.02 -15.79
CA PRO A 210 15.60 -4.73 -16.36
C PRO A 210 14.52 -4.13 -17.27
N VAL A 211 13.40 -4.81 -17.53
CA VAL A 211 12.29 -4.25 -18.33
C VAL A 211 11.27 -3.49 -17.46
N VAL A 212 11.31 -3.66 -16.12
CA VAL A 212 10.29 -3.09 -15.22
C VAL A 212 10.79 -1.90 -14.39
N PHE A 213 12.10 -1.68 -14.28
CA PHE A 213 12.67 -0.56 -13.53
C PHE A 213 13.64 0.28 -14.37
N ASP A 214 13.11 0.95 -15.39
CA ASP A 214 13.69 2.19 -15.90
C ASP A 214 12.84 3.35 -15.34
N ILE A 215 13.14 3.75 -14.10
CA ILE A 215 12.78 5.07 -13.59
C ILE A 215 14.11 5.83 -13.48
N PRO A 216 14.38 6.79 -14.38
CA PRO A 216 15.57 7.61 -14.25
C PRO A 216 15.41 8.51 -13.02
N CYS A 217 16.31 8.36 -12.05
CA CYS A 217 16.60 9.42 -11.10
C CYS A 217 17.58 10.39 -11.77
N ASP A 218 17.04 11.48 -12.33
CA ASP A 218 17.55 12.85 -12.24
C ASP A 218 16.46 13.84 -12.68
#